data_AF-A0A6M3KVN2-F1
#
_entry.id   AF-A0A6M3KVN2-F1
#
_cell.length_a   1.000
_cell.length_b   1.000
_cell.length_c   1.000
_cell.angle_alpha   90.00
_cell.angle_beta   90.00
_cell.angle_gamma   90.00
#
_symmetry.space_group_name_H-M   'P 1'
#
loop_
_entity.id
_entity.type
_entity.pdbx_description
1 polymer ?
#
loop_
_entity_poly.entity_id
_entity_poly.type
_entity_poly.pdbx_seq_one_letter_code
_entity_poly.pdbx_strand_id
1 'polypeptide(L)'
;MFYEFKSINRETWKYTYCGRELLEASVGCYKQYHECEMDARTRLASLMIDPNVRQDDNRIADLKRDIEHNGKQAEACSVFMTAFEREPDRDFYLALGDVVFFGLNKEKI
;
A
#
# COMPACT_ATOMS: atom_id res chain seq x y z
N MET A 1 -12.59 -9.63 21.51
CA MET A 1 -13.99 -10.03 21.31
C MET A 1 -14.50 -9.18 20.15
N PHE A 2 -14.61 -9.74 18.95
CA PHE A 2 -14.97 -8.99 17.73
C PHE A 2 -16.48 -8.71 17.71
N TYR A 3 -16.87 -7.43 17.64
CA TYR A 3 -18.26 -7.05 17.38
C TYR A 3 -18.44 -6.78 15.89
N GLU A 4 -18.95 -7.78 15.16
CA GLU A 4 -19.40 -7.62 13.77
C GLU A 4 -20.78 -6.96 13.74
N PHE A 5 -20.88 -5.73 13.21
CA PHE A 5 -22.16 -5.14 12.82
C PHE A 5 -22.45 -5.48 11.34
N LYS A 6 -23.21 -6.56 11.09
CA LYS A 6 -23.56 -6.99 9.72
C LYS A 6 -24.82 -6.30 9.23
N SER A 7 -24.65 -5.16 8.56
CA SER A 7 -25.68 -4.62 7.66
C SER A 7 -25.63 -5.36 6.31
N ILE A 8 -26.75 -5.39 5.58
CA ILE A 8 -26.90 -6.06 4.27
C ILE A 8 -25.94 -5.46 3.21
N ASN A 9 -25.48 -4.22 3.40
CA ASN A 9 -24.52 -3.57 2.52
C ASN A 9 -23.08 -3.71 3.05
N ARG A 10 -22.20 -4.39 2.30
CA ARG A 10 -20.79 -4.63 2.66
C ARG A 10 -19.98 -3.34 2.82
N GLU A 11 -20.38 -2.25 2.19
CA GLU A 11 -19.72 -0.93 2.32
C GLU A 11 -19.85 -0.33 3.74
N THR A 12 -20.82 -0.80 4.52
CA THR A 12 -21.05 -0.34 5.89
C THR A 12 -20.29 -1.15 6.94
N TRP A 13 -19.59 -2.21 6.52
CA TRP A 13 -18.85 -3.05 7.44
C TRP A 13 -17.63 -2.31 7.98
N LYS A 14 -17.48 -2.34 9.30
CA LYS A 14 -16.36 -1.77 10.02
C LYS A 14 -15.60 -2.89 10.70
N TYR A 15 -14.30 -2.90 10.50
CA TYR A 15 -13.40 -3.87 11.11
C TYR A 15 -12.54 -3.14 12.13
N THR A 16 -12.37 -3.74 13.30
CA THR A 16 -11.58 -3.14 14.38
C THR A 16 -10.22 -3.83 14.44
N TYR A 17 -9.15 -3.05 14.38
CA TYR A 17 -7.78 -3.52 14.50
C TYR A 17 -7.02 -2.64 15.49
N CYS A 18 -6.06 -3.24 16.19
CA CYS A 18 -5.18 -2.52 17.09
C CYS A 18 -4.08 -1.78 16.30
N GLY A 19 -3.66 -0.60 16.77
CA GLY A 19 -2.59 0.18 16.14
C GLY A 19 -1.31 -0.63 15.90
N ARG A 20 -0.94 -1.54 16.80
CA ARG A 20 0.22 -2.45 16.61
C ARG A 20 0.08 -3.34 15.38
N GLU A 21 -1.09 -3.96 15.19
CA GLU A 21 -1.36 -4.83 14.04
C GLU A 21 -1.33 -4.02 12.74
N LEU A 22 -1.89 -2.82 12.77
CA LEU A 22 -1.90 -1.92 11.62
C LEU A 22 -0.51 -1.36 11.30
N LEU A 23 0.33 -1.14 12.31
CA LEU A 23 1.72 -0.72 12.11
C LEU A 23 2.51 -1.78 11.37
N GLU A 24 2.42 -3.05 11.80
CA GLU A 24 3.11 -4.17 11.12
C GLU A 24 2.64 -4.31 9.66
N ALA A 25 1.34 -4.24 9.42
CA ALA A 25 0.78 -4.29 8.08
C ALA A 25 1.22 -3.10 7.21
N SER A 26 1.23 -1.88 7.78
CA SER A 26 1.67 -0.67 7.08
C SER A 26 3.15 -0.72 6.71
N VAL A 27 4.00 -1.28 7.59
CA VAL A 27 5.42 -1.53 7.30
C VAL A 27 5.58 -2.51 6.14
N GLY A 28 4.77 -3.57 6.11
CA GLY A 28 4.76 -4.54 5.01
C GLY A 28 4.39 -3.89 3.67
N CYS A 29 3.28 -3.14 3.64
CA CYS A 29 2.83 -2.41 2.45
C CYS A 29 3.86 -1.37 2.01
N TYR A 30 4.45 -0.62 2.93
CA TYR A 30 5.50 0.35 2.62
C TYR A 30 6.68 -0.31 1.88
N LYS A 31 7.21 -1.40 2.44
CA LYS A 31 8.33 -2.12 1.82
C LYS A 31 7.98 -2.62 0.42
N GLN A 32 6.79 -3.20 0.25
CA GLN A 32 6.34 -3.69 -1.04
C GLN A 32 6.28 -2.57 -2.09
N TYR A 33 5.61 -1.46 -1.79
CA TYR A 33 5.50 -0.35 -2.73
C TYR A 33 6.85 0.32 -3.00
N HIS A 34 7.70 0.43 -1.98
CA HIS A 34 9.04 0.98 -2.13
C HIS A 34 9.93 0.09 -3.04
N GLU A 35 9.90 -1.23 -2.86
CA GLU A 35 10.60 -2.18 -3.72
C GLU A 35 10.12 -2.09 -5.18
N CYS A 36 8.80 -2.04 -5.40
CA CYS A 36 8.22 -1.85 -6.74
C CYS A 36 8.66 -0.53 -7.38
N GLU A 37 8.70 0.57 -6.61
CA GLU A 37 9.19 1.87 -7.09
C GLU A 37 10.67 1.78 -7.50
N MET A 38 11.52 1.17 -6.67
CA MET A 38 12.95 1.06 -6.94
C MET A 38 13.25 0.17 -8.16
N ASP A 39 12.50 -0.93 -8.33
CA ASP A 39 12.60 -1.78 -9.52
C ASP A 39 12.19 -1.00 -10.79
N ALA A 40 11.08 -0.25 -10.73
CA ALA A 40 10.65 0.58 -11.86
C ALA A 40 11.69 1.67 -12.23
N ARG A 41 12.31 2.31 -11.23
CA ARG A 41 13.42 3.27 -11.43
C ARG A 41 14.63 2.61 -12.07
N THR A 42 15.01 1.41 -11.61
CA THR A 42 16.15 0.66 -12.14
C THR A 42 15.93 0.27 -13.60
N ARG A 43 14.73 -0.21 -13.93
CA ARG A 43 14.32 -0.52 -15.32
C ARG A 43 14.30 0.72 -16.19
N LEU A 44 13.77 1.85 -15.68
CA LEU A 44 13.75 3.11 -16.42
C LEU A 44 15.17 3.60 -16.73
N ALA A 45 16.07 3.59 -15.74
CA ALA A 45 17.47 3.94 -15.93
C ALA A 45 18.14 3.05 -16.99
N SER A 46 17.85 1.75 -16.98
CA SER A 46 18.37 0.79 -17.96
C SER A 46 17.88 1.08 -19.39
N LEU A 47 16.62 1.50 -19.56
CA LEU A 47 16.09 1.90 -20.87
C LEU A 47 16.65 3.24 -21.34
N MET A 48 16.96 4.17 -20.43
CA MET A 48 17.50 5.49 -20.80
C MET A 48 18.94 5.43 -21.31
N ILE A 49 19.71 4.41 -20.94
CA ILE A 49 21.09 4.21 -21.43
C ILE A 49 21.16 3.37 -22.70
N ASP A 50 20.08 2.70 -23.11
CA ASP A 50 20.05 1.89 -24.32
C ASP A 50 19.92 2.78 -25.56
N PRO A 51 20.93 2.82 -26.45
CA PRO A 51 20.90 3.67 -27.65
C PRO A 51 19.83 3.25 -28.66
N ASN A 52 19.25 2.05 -28.53
CA ASN A 52 18.18 1.57 -29.42
C ASN A 52 16.78 1.97 -28.96
N VAL A 53 16.64 2.49 -27.74
CA VAL A 53 15.35 2.89 -27.18
C VAL A 53 15.10 4.35 -27.52
N ARG A 54 13.95 4.61 -28.15
CA ARG A 54 13.53 5.97 -28.45
C ARG A 54 12.92 6.62 -27.20
N GLN A 55 13.03 7.95 -27.10
CA GLN A 55 12.52 8.70 -25.95
C GLN A 55 10.99 8.68 -25.84
N ASP A 56 10.28 8.40 -26.94
CA ASP A 56 8.82 8.27 -27.04
C ASP A 56 8.32 6.84 -26.84
N ASP A 57 9.18 5.93 -26.37
CA ASP A 57 8.80 4.54 -26.11
C ASP A 57 7.75 4.44 -24.99
N ASN A 58 6.64 3.75 -25.27
CA ASN A 58 5.55 3.55 -24.32
C ASN A 58 6.02 2.91 -23.01
N ARG A 59 7.06 2.06 -23.04
CA ARG A 59 7.64 1.43 -21.85
C ARG A 59 8.19 2.47 -20.86
N ILE A 60 8.75 3.57 -21.37
CA ILE A 60 9.24 4.67 -20.54
C ILE A 60 8.06 5.37 -19.85
N ALA A 61 6.96 5.59 -20.58
CA ALA A 61 5.76 6.21 -20.03
C ALA A 61 5.07 5.32 -18.98
N ASP A 62 5.05 4.01 -19.19
CA ASP A 62 4.53 3.03 -18.24
C ASP A 62 5.36 3.02 -16.95
N LEU A 63 6.69 2.91 -17.07
CA LEU A 63 7.58 2.92 -15.90
C LEU A 63 7.50 4.23 -15.11
N LYS A 64 7.34 5.38 -15.78
CA LYS A 64 7.12 6.66 -15.09
C LYS A 64 5.82 6.66 -14.29
N ARG A 65 4.74 6.10 -14.84
CA ARG A 65 3.46 5.94 -14.14
C ARG A 65 3.59 5.00 -12.94
N ASP A 66 4.32 3.90 -13.10
CA ASP A 66 4.57 2.94 -12.02
C ASP A 66 5.37 3.59 -10.88
N ILE A 67 6.40 4.38 -11.20
CA ILE A 67 7.18 5.13 -10.20
C ILE A 67 6.28 6.10 -9.44
N GLU A 68 5.46 6.88 -10.14
CA GLU A 68 4.56 7.85 -9.50
C GLU A 68 3.51 7.15 -8.63
N HIS A 69 2.89 6.10 -9.14
CA HIS A 69 1.87 5.35 -8.42
C HIS A 69 2.45 4.72 -7.15
N ASN A 70 3.52 3.94 -7.27
CA ASN A 70 4.13 3.24 -6.14
C ASN A 70 4.75 4.23 -5.13
N GLY A 71 5.35 5.33 -5.59
CA GLY A 71 5.87 6.38 -4.72
C GLY A 71 4.78 7.03 -3.86
N LYS A 72 3.63 7.37 -4.46
CA LYS A 72 2.47 7.90 -3.71
C LYS A 72 1.92 6.91 -2.69
N GLN A 73 1.85 5.61 -3.04
CA GLN A 73 1.39 4.59 -2.10
C GLN A 73 2.40 4.38 -0.95
N ALA A 74 3.70 4.37 -1.23
CA ALA A 74 4.73 4.29 -0.20
C ALA A 74 4.68 5.49 0.76
N GLU A 75 4.50 6.71 0.24
CA GLU A 75 4.31 7.91 1.07
C GLU A 75 3.07 7.78 1.97
N ALA A 76 1.93 7.37 1.41
CA ALA A 76 0.71 7.15 2.17
C ALA A 76 0.91 6.12 3.30
N CYS A 77 1.56 4.98 3.01
CA CYS A 77 1.92 3.99 4.02
C CYS A 77 2.81 4.57 5.12
N SER A 78 3.76 5.45 4.80
CA SER A 78 4.63 6.08 5.79
C SER A 78 3.87 7.00 6.76
N VAL A 79 2.84 7.70 6.26
CA VAL A 79 1.95 8.53 7.08
C VAL A 79 1.15 7.66 8.04
N PHE A 80 0.60 6.53 7.55
CA PHE A 80 -0.11 5.56 8.39
C PHE A 80 0.80 4.93 9.45
N MET A 81 2.02 4.52 9.08
CA MET A 81 3.01 4.01 10.03
C MET A 81 3.25 5.01 11.16
N THR A 82 3.46 6.29 10.82
CA THR A 82 3.67 7.35 11.82
C THR A 82 2.46 7.53 12.74
N ALA A 83 1.24 7.40 12.20
CA ALA A 83 0.02 7.52 12.99
C ALA A 83 -0.14 6.34 13.97
N PHE A 84 0.11 5.11 13.52
CA PHE A 84 -0.03 3.91 14.34
C PHE A 84 1.10 3.74 15.36
N GLU A 85 2.31 4.23 15.05
CA GLU A 85 3.43 4.25 16.00
C GLU A 85 3.18 5.19 17.18
N ARG A 86 2.47 6.30 16.95
CA ARG A 86 2.10 7.26 18.02
C ARG A 86 1.06 6.70 18.97
N GLU A 87 0.13 5.88 18.47
CA GLU A 87 -1.00 5.35 19.22
C GLU A 87 -1.12 3.82 19.04
N PRO A 88 -0.13 3.04 19.49
CA PRO A 88 -0.06 1.60 19.18
C PRO A 88 -1.19 0.80 19.83
N ASP A 89 -1.66 1.21 21.01
CA ASP A 89 -2.68 0.49 21.77
C ASP A 89 -4.11 0.98 21.50
N ARG A 90 -4.29 1.90 20.54
CA ARG A 90 -5.60 2.41 20.15
C ARG A 90 -6.28 1.48 19.15
N ASP A 91 -7.58 1.31 19.30
CA ASP A 91 -8.43 0.63 18.32
C ASP A 91 -8.80 1.58 17.17
N PHE A 92 -8.62 1.09 15.94
CA PHE A 92 -8.97 1.79 14.71
C PHE A 92 -10.09 1.05 13.97
N TYR A 93 -11.05 1.82 13.45
CA TYR A 93 -12.18 1.30 12.68
C TYR A 93 -11.94 1.48 11.18
N LEU A 94 -11.63 0.38 10.51
CA LEU A 94 -11.32 0.34 9.09
C LEU A 94 -12.55 -0.04 8.26
N ALA A 95 -12.65 0.53 7.05
CA ALA A 95 -13.57 0.04 6.03
C ALA A 95 -12.97 -1.17 5.31
N LEU A 96 -13.80 -1.93 4.58
CA LEU A 96 -13.33 -3.09 3.81
C LEU A 96 -12.18 -2.74 2.84
N GLY A 97 -12.23 -1.54 2.23
CA GLY A 97 -11.17 -1.08 1.34
C GLY A 97 -9.80 -1.00 2.02
N ASP A 98 -9.77 -0.45 3.24
CA ASP A 98 -8.54 -0.32 4.02
C ASP A 98 -8.01 -1.71 4.46
N VAL A 99 -8.92 -2.62 4.84
CA VAL A 99 -8.57 -4.00 5.20
C VAL A 99 -7.91 -4.73 4.03
N VAL A 100 -8.44 -4.55 2.82
CA VAL A 100 -7.86 -5.12 1.60
C VAL A 100 -6.53 -4.46 1.26
N PHE A 101 -6.45 -3.13 1.39
CA PHE A 101 -5.23 -2.36 1.13
C PHE A 101 -4.06 -2.82 2.00
N PHE A 102 -4.28 -2.97 3.30
CA PHE A 102 -3.28 -3.45 4.25
C PHE A 102 -3.07 -4.97 4.23
N GLY A 103 -3.81 -5.71 3.39
CA GLY A 103 -3.69 -7.17 3.30
C GLY A 103 -4.11 -7.91 4.57
N LEU A 104 -4.92 -7.28 5.44
CA LEU A 104 -5.34 -7.78 6.75
C LEU A 104 -6.42 -8.88 6.68
N ASN A 105 -6.85 -9.23 5.47
CA ASN A 105 -7.82 -10.30 5.21
C ASN A 105 -7.20 -11.72 5.26
N LYS A 106 -5.95 -11.86 5.73
CA LYS A 106 -5.19 -13.12 5.70
C LYS A 106 -5.16 -13.83 7.06
N GLU A 107 -6.32 -14.21 7.59
CA GLU A 107 -6.52 -15.23 8.67
C GLU A 107 -8.05 -15.46 8.77
N LYS A 108 -8.70 -16.63 8.69
CA LYS A 108 -8.40 -18.07 8.58
C LYS A 108 -9.60 -18.69 7.81
N ILE A 109 -9.36 -19.45 6.73
CA ILE A 109 -10.28 -20.52 6.31
C ILE A 109 -9.79 -21.79 6.98
#